data_AF-Q0IUF9-F1
#
_entry.id   AF-Q0IUF9-F1
#
_cell.length_a   1.000
_cell.length_b   1.000
_cell.length_c   1.000
_cell.angle_alpha   90.00
_cell.angle_beta   90.00
_cell.angle_gamma   90.00
#
_symmetry.space_group_name_H-M   'P 1'
#
loop_
_entity.id
_entity.type
_entity.pdbx_description
1 polymer ?
#
loop_
_entity_poly.entity_id
_entity_poly.type
_entity_poly.pdbx_seq_one_letter_code
_entity_poly.pdbx_strand_id
1 'polypeptide(L)'
;MRRAMMGVDDLIEEAKVRTVWWALCVFAISYFLTHTSKSMWTNVPMSILILAFLRYLSFKVEFHWRGQPVQKQTHLSQLSKRQLSAHDHRLSTVAPVSRWRRKVGSPSVEAAFESFIENILRDFVVDLWYSSITPDREAPELIRGLILHALGEISGRVKEMNLVDLLTRDMADLIGHHLDIFRKNQSQIGVDVMGTLSSEERDERLKQHLIVSQELHPALLSSEHEYKVFQDIVGGIMALVLRPQDAQIWFK
;
A
#
# COMPACT_ATOMS: atom_id res chain seq x y z
N MET A 1 -9.30 -40.86 15.01
CA MET A 1 -10.59 -40.27 14.57
C MET A 1 -10.78 -38.82 15.02
N ARG A 2 -10.64 -38.45 16.30
CA ARG A 2 -10.95 -37.09 16.80
C ARG A 2 -10.18 -35.94 16.12
N ARG A 3 -8.89 -36.09 15.78
CA ARG A 3 -8.12 -35.07 15.03
C ARG A 3 -8.61 -34.89 13.59
N ALA A 4 -9.07 -35.96 12.94
CA ALA A 4 -9.57 -35.88 11.57
C ALA A 4 -10.91 -35.14 11.52
N MET A 5 -11.81 -35.36 12.49
CA MET A 5 -13.06 -34.60 12.59
C MET A 5 -12.82 -33.10 12.81
N MET A 6 -11.93 -32.72 13.74
CA MET A 6 -11.58 -31.30 13.92
C MET A 6 -11.06 -30.66 12.63
N GLY A 7 -10.20 -31.36 11.88
CA GLY A 7 -9.72 -30.84 10.60
C GLY A 7 -10.80 -30.71 9.52
N VAL A 8 -11.79 -31.60 9.49
CA VAL A 8 -12.91 -31.51 8.53
C VAL A 8 -13.85 -30.36 8.89
N ASP A 9 -14.15 -30.18 10.17
CA ASP A 9 -14.99 -29.07 10.64
C ASP A 9 -14.31 -27.72 10.38
N ASP A 10 -13.00 -27.61 10.64
CA ASP A 10 -12.21 -26.42 10.34
C ASP A 10 -12.20 -26.09 8.82
N LEU A 11 -12.06 -27.11 7.96
CA LEU A 11 -12.15 -26.92 6.51
C LEU A 11 -13.55 -26.45 6.07
N ILE A 12 -14.60 -26.96 6.69
CA ILE A 12 -15.98 -26.58 6.38
C ILE A 12 -16.23 -25.13 6.81
N GLU A 13 -15.79 -24.73 8.00
CA GLU A 13 -15.93 -23.36 8.48
C GLU A 13 -15.10 -22.39 7.63
N GLU A 14 -13.86 -22.75 7.27
CA GLU A 14 -13.05 -21.94 6.36
C GLU A 14 -13.70 -21.82 4.97
N ALA A 15 -14.25 -22.90 4.43
CA ALA A 15 -14.98 -22.87 3.16
C ALA A 15 -16.20 -21.95 3.22
N LYS A 16 -16.99 -22.03 4.31
CA LYS A 16 -18.16 -21.16 4.52
C LYS A 16 -17.76 -19.68 4.59
N VAL A 17 -16.72 -19.35 5.36
CA VAL A 17 -16.21 -17.98 5.47
C VAL A 17 -15.74 -17.45 4.11
N ARG A 18 -14.98 -18.26 3.36
CA ARG A 18 -14.53 -17.89 2.01
C ARG A 18 -15.71 -17.68 1.06
N THR A 19 -16.72 -18.53 1.08
CA THR A 19 -17.93 -18.38 0.24
C THR A 19 -18.70 -17.10 0.57
N VAL A 20 -18.85 -16.75 1.85
CA VAL A 20 -19.49 -15.51 2.27
C VAL A 20 -18.69 -14.29 1.82
N TRP A 21 -17.36 -14.33 1.98
CA TRP A 21 -16.47 -13.26 1.51
C TRP A 21 -16.56 -13.06 0.00
N TRP A 22 -16.54 -14.15 -0.78
CA TRP A 22 -16.74 -14.13 -2.23
C TRP A 22 -18.08 -13.49 -2.59
N ALA A 23 -19.18 -13.88 -1.92
CA ALA A 23 -20.50 -13.33 -2.17
C ALA A 23 -20.55 -11.81 -1.88
N LEU A 24 -19.94 -11.36 -0.79
CA LEU A 24 -19.84 -9.93 -0.44
C LEU A 24 -19.01 -9.15 -1.45
N CYS A 25 -17.87 -9.68 -1.91
CA CYS A 25 -17.05 -9.05 -2.94
C CYS A 25 -17.80 -8.95 -4.28
N VAL A 26 -18.47 -10.03 -4.71
CA VAL A 26 -19.30 -10.03 -5.93
C VAL A 26 -20.40 -8.97 -5.81
N PHE A 27 -21.09 -8.92 -4.67
CA PHE A 27 -22.14 -7.93 -4.43
C PHE A 27 -21.60 -6.50 -4.46
N ALA A 28 -20.51 -6.22 -3.74
CA ALA A 28 -19.88 -4.89 -3.71
C ALA A 28 -19.44 -4.44 -5.09
N ILE A 29 -18.74 -5.29 -5.85
CA ILE A 29 -18.29 -4.96 -7.22
C ILE A 29 -19.49 -4.76 -8.14
N SER A 30 -20.51 -5.62 -8.06
CA SER A 30 -21.72 -5.48 -8.88
C SER A 30 -22.46 -4.19 -8.55
N TYR A 31 -22.50 -3.79 -7.28
CA TYR A 31 -23.08 -2.53 -6.82
C TYR A 31 -22.32 -1.33 -7.37
N PHE A 32 -20.99 -1.31 -7.26
CA PHE A 32 -20.15 -0.26 -7.83
C PHE A 32 -20.31 -0.17 -9.36
N LEU A 33 -20.32 -1.30 -10.07
CA LEU A 33 -20.56 -1.32 -11.52
C LEU A 33 -21.95 -0.81 -11.91
N THR A 34 -22.94 -0.91 -11.01
CA THR A 34 -24.29 -0.39 -11.25
C THR A 34 -24.34 1.13 -11.26
N HIS A 35 -23.39 1.81 -10.62
CA HIS A 35 -23.24 3.27 -10.83
C HIS A 35 -22.74 3.61 -12.24
N THR A 36 -22.10 2.66 -12.94
CA THR A 36 -21.61 2.83 -14.31
C THR A 36 -22.56 2.23 -15.36
N SER A 37 -23.48 1.33 -14.98
CA SER A 37 -24.34 0.56 -15.91
C SER A 37 -25.80 0.51 -15.49
N LYS A 38 -26.73 0.35 -16.44
CA LYS A 38 -28.19 0.41 -16.20
C LYS A 38 -28.78 -0.81 -15.48
N SER A 39 -28.06 -1.93 -15.36
CA SER A 39 -28.63 -3.17 -14.82
C SER A 39 -27.68 -3.92 -13.90
N MET A 40 -28.15 -4.14 -12.66
CA MET A 40 -27.43 -4.90 -11.64
C MET A 40 -27.26 -6.38 -12.05
N TRP A 41 -28.24 -6.96 -12.72
CA TRP A 41 -28.22 -8.37 -13.14
C TRP A 41 -27.15 -8.66 -14.19
N THR A 42 -26.89 -7.74 -15.11
CA THR A 42 -25.80 -7.89 -16.08
C THR A 42 -24.41 -7.67 -15.47
N ASN A 43 -24.34 -6.98 -14.33
CA ASN A 43 -23.08 -6.72 -13.62
C ASN A 43 -22.61 -7.91 -12.78
N VAL A 44 -23.50 -8.83 -12.38
CA VAL A 44 -23.14 -10.03 -11.60
C VAL A 44 -22.19 -10.97 -12.37
N PRO A 45 -22.46 -11.34 -13.65
CA PRO A 45 -21.49 -12.10 -14.44
C PRO A 45 -20.17 -11.34 -14.62
N MET A 46 -20.20 -10.02 -14.82
CA MET A 46 -19.00 -9.21 -15.01
C MET A 46 -18.17 -9.10 -13.72
N SER A 47 -18.80 -8.98 -12.56
CA SER A 47 -18.09 -8.97 -11.28
C SER A 47 -17.44 -10.31 -10.98
N ILE A 48 -18.09 -11.43 -11.31
CA ILE A 48 -17.48 -12.77 -11.25
C ILE A 48 -16.26 -12.85 -12.19
N LEU A 49 -16.36 -12.34 -13.42
CA LEU A 49 -15.24 -12.30 -14.37
C LEU A 49 -14.09 -11.42 -13.89
N ILE A 50 -14.37 -10.22 -13.36
CA ILE A 50 -13.37 -9.31 -12.79
C ILE A 50 -12.67 -9.97 -11.61
N LEU A 51 -13.41 -10.63 -10.74
CA LEU A 51 -12.87 -11.37 -9.61
C LEU A 51 -12.03 -12.57 -10.02
N ALA A 52 -12.47 -13.33 -11.03
CA ALA A 52 -11.70 -14.42 -11.61
C ALA A 52 -10.42 -13.90 -12.28
N PHE A 53 -10.49 -12.76 -12.95
CA PHE A 53 -9.35 -12.10 -13.58
C PHE A 53 -8.37 -11.54 -12.55
N LEU A 54 -8.85 -10.85 -11.52
CA LEU A 54 -8.03 -10.39 -10.38
C LEU A 54 -7.34 -11.59 -9.71
N ARG A 55 -8.06 -12.68 -9.47
CA ARG A 55 -7.49 -13.92 -8.92
C ARG A 55 -6.44 -14.52 -9.86
N TYR A 56 -6.70 -14.53 -11.16
CA TYR A 56 -5.74 -15.00 -12.16
C TYR A 56 -4.49 -14.11 -12.22
N LEU A 57 -4.64 -12.79 -12.12
CA LEU A 57 -3.53 -11.86 -12.05
C LEU A 57 -2.74 -12.03 -10.75
N SER A 58 -3.41 -12.10 -9.59
CA SER A 58 -2.75 -12.41 -8.32
C SER A 58 -1.97 -13.71 -8.41
N PHE A 59 -2.56 -14.77 -8.98
CA PHE A 59 -1.87 -16.05 -9.18
C PHE A 59 -0.71 -15.96 -10.18
N LYS A 60 -0.87 -15.23 -11.29
CA LYS A 60 0.19 -15.06 -12.31
C LYS A 60 1.33 -14.19 -11.78
N VAL A 61 1.02 -13.15 -11.01
CA VAL A 61 2.00 -12.34 -10.27
C VAL A 61 2.70 -13.24 -9.25
N GLU A 62 1.98 -13.98 -8.42
CA GLU A 62 2.58 -14.99 -7.53
C GLU A 62 3.50 -15.97 -8.29
N PHE A 63 3.11 -16.42 -9.49
CA PHE A 63 3.90 -17.38 -10.28
C PHE A 63 5.13 -16.75 -10.95
N HIS A 64 5.01 -15.55 -11.53
CA HIS A 64 6.15 -14.86 -12.16
C HIS A 64 7.17 -14.41 -11.12
N TRP A 65 6.69 -14.04 -9.92
CA TRP A 65 7.56 -13.66 -8.81
C TRP A 65 8.19 -14.88 -8.11
N ARG A 66 7.50 -16.03 -8.01
CA ARG A 66 8.13 -17.29 -7.57
C ARG A 66 9.07 -17.92 -8.63
N GLY A 67 8.91 -17.56 -9.91
CA GLY A 67 9.51 -18.25 -11.05
C GLY A 67 10.87 -17.77 -11.54
N GLN A 68 11.47 -16.72 -10.96
CA GLN A 68 12.81 -16.26 -11.36
C GLN A 68 13.87 -16.54 -10.29
N PRO A 69 14.47 -17.74 -10.26
CA PRO A 69 15.75 -17.94 -9.60
C PRO A 69 16.83 -17.25 -10.46
N VAL A 70 17.09 -15.97 -10.22
CA VAL A 70 18.22 -15.27 -10.85
C VAL A 70 19.50 -15.77 -10.19
N GLN A 71 20.11 -16.78 -10.81
CA GLN A 71 21.42 -17.33 -10.46
C GLN A 71 22.52 -16.27 -10.74
N LYS A 72 22.75 -15.34 -9.80
CA LYS A 72 23.88 -14.40 -9.82
C LYS A 72 24.77 -14.61 -8.59
N GLN A 73 25.41 -15.78 -8.51
CA GLN A 73 26.24 -16.18 -7.37
C GLN A 73 27.64 -15.54 -7.31
N THR A 74 27.99 -14.57 -8.17
CA THR A 74 29.41 -14.17 -8.31
C THR A 74 29.82 -12.89 -7.57
N HIS A 75 28.91 -11.93 -7.30
CA HIS A 75 29.32 -10.62 -6.77
C HIS A 75 29.18 -10.47 -5.25
N LEU A 76 28.15 -11.07 -4.64
CA LEU A 76 27.90 -10.91 -3.20
C LEU A 76 28.86 -11.71 -2.32
N SER A 77 29.28 -12.89 -2.77
CA SER A 77 30.30 -13.71 -2.10
C SER A 77 31.68 -13.02 -2.07
N GLN A 78 31.98 -12.13 -3.02
CA GLN A 78 33.18 -11.27 -2.97
C GLN A 78 33.06 -10.15 -1.93
N LEU A 79 31.87 -9.58 -1.72
CA LEU A 79 31.65 -8.54 -0.69
C LEU A 79 31.64 -9.12 0.73
N SER A 80 31.09 -10.33 0.92
CA SER A 80 31.15 -11.05 2.20
C SER A 80 32.59 -11.22 2.69
N LYS A 81 33.56 -11.45 1.80
CA LYS A 81 34.99 -11.54 2.20
C LYS A 81 35.62 -10.22 2.62
N ARG A 82 35.00 -9.08 2.35
CA ARG A 82 35.45 -7.75 2.81
C ARG A 82 34.65 -7.24 4.01
N GLN A 83 33.98 -8.12 4.76
CA GLN A 83 33.22 -7.73 5.95
C GLN A 83 34.10 -6.90 6.90
N LEU A 84 33.70 -5.64 7.05
CA LEU A 84 34.19 -4.69 8.04
C LEU A 84 34.10 -5.33 9.44
N SER A 85 35.13 -5.08 10.24
CA SER A 85 35.25 -5.52 11.64
C SER A 85 33.96 -5.31 12.43
N ALA A 86 33.36 -6.41 12.90
CA ALA A 86 32.05 -6.46 13.57
C ALA A 86 32.02 -5.84 15.00
N HIS A 87 32.95 -4.95 15.35
CA HIS A 87 33.14 -4.47 16.74
C HIS A 87 32.94 -2.96 16.91
N ASP A 88 32.02 -2.33 16.18
CA ASP A 88 31.66 -0.94 16.49
C ASP A 88 30.53 -0.91 17.54
N HIS A 89 30.89 -0.68 18.80
CA HIS A 89 29.95 -0.55 19.92
C HIS A 89 28.92 0.57 19.73
N ARG A 90 29.10 1.46 18.75
CA ARG A 90 28.08 2.45 18.35
C ARG A 90 26.79 1.83 17.82
N LEU A 91 26.82 0.56 17.41
CA LEU A 91 25.63 -0.18 16.93
C LEU A 91 24.78 -0.78 18.05
N SER A 92 25.26 -0.81 19.30
CA SER A 92 24.50 -1.31 20.45
C SER A 92 23.49 -0.26 20.95
N THR A 93 22.68 0.27 20.04
CA THR A 93 21.56 1.13 20.41
C THR A 93 20.39 0.24 20.83
N VAL A 94 19.90 0.46 22.05
CA VAL A 94 18.70 -0.16 22.62
C VAL A 94 17.66 -0.39 21.53
N ALA A 95 17.33 -1.67 21.28
CA ALA A 95 16.46 -2.06 20.17
C ALA A 95 15.22 -1.16 20.14
N PRO A 96 14.99 -0.39 19.05
CA PRO A 96 13.85 0.52 18.93
C PRO A 96 12.50 -0.20 19.10
N VAL A 97 12.50 -1.53 19.00
CA VAL A 97 11.36 -2.44 19.21
C VAL A 97 10.62 -2.21 20.54
N SER A 98 11.29 -1.78 21.61
CA SER A 98 10.58 -1.57 22.90
C SER A 98 9.80 -0.26 22.99
N ARG A 99 10.14 0.75 22.17
CA ARG A 99 9.59 2.11 22.32
C ARG A 99 8.30 2.32 21.55
N TRP A 100 8.12 1.65 20.41
CA TRP A 100 6.94 1.85 19.56
C TRP A 100 5.64 1.40 20.25
N ARG A 101 5.66 0.29 21.00
CA ARG A 101 4.50 -0.20 21.76
C ARG A 101 3.94 0.86 22.72
N ARG A 102 4.82 1.60 23.41
CA ARG A 102 4.39 2.72 24.29
C ARG A 102 3.66 3.83 23.55
N LYS A 103 3.98 4.07 22.27
CA LYS A 103 3.30 5.08 21.44
C LYS A 103 1.94 4.59 20.97
N VAL A 104 1.83 3.30 20.62
CA VAL A 104 0.58 2.66 20.23
C VAL A 104 -0.37 2.50 21.42
N GLY A 105 0.11 2.02 22.57
CA GLY A 105 -0.62 1.99 23.84
C GLY A 105 -1.91 1.15 23.82
N SER A 106 -1.97 0.15 22.94
CA SER A 106 -3.14 -0.71 22.76
C SER A 106 -2.69 -2.11 22.35
N PRO A 107 -2.79 -3.11 23.24
CA PRO A 107 -2.32 -4.47 22.96
C PRO A 107 -2.94 -5.09 21.70
N SER A 108 -4.22 -4.79 21.42
CA SER A 108 -4.89 -5.28 20.23
C SER A 108 -4.30 -4.69 18.94
N VAL A 109 -3.94 -3.41 18.95
CA VAL A 109 -3.33 -2.75 17.78
C VAL A 109 -1.88 -3.20 17.61
N GLU A 110 -1.16 -3.37 18.72
CA GLU A 110 0.22 -3.90 18.72
C GLU A 110 0.28 -5.30 18.10
N ALA A 111 -0.61 -6.21 18.50
CA ALA A 111 -0.70 -7.54 17.92
C ALA A 111 -1.08 -7.51 16.42
N ALA A 112 -1.99 -6.61 16.04
CA ALA A 112 -2.36 -6.42 14.64
C ALA A 112 -1.17 -5.92 13.80
N PHE A 113 -0.39 -4.96 14.29
CA PHE A 113 0.82 -4.47 13.63
C PHE A 113 1.87 -5.58 13.51
N GLU A 114 2.09 -6.36 14.56
CA GLU A 114 3.05 -7.48 14.51
C GLU A 114 2.66 -8.51 13.46
N SER A 115 1.40 -8.95 13.44
CA SER A 115 0.89 -9.90 12.46
C SER A 115 0.96 -9.34 11.04
N PHE A 116 0.60 -8.06 10.85
CA PHE A 116 0.64 -7.40 9.56
C PHE A 116 2.07 -7.32 9.00
N ILE A 117 3.03 -6.87 9.82
CA ILE A 117 4.43 -6.75 9.40
C ILE A 117 5.07 -8.12 9.21
N GLU A 118 4.71 -9.13 9.99
CA GLU A 118 5.18 -10.50 9.75
C GLU A 118 4.79 -11.00 8.37
N ASN A 119 3.53 -10.78 7.95
CA ASN A 119 3.06 -11.16 6.62
C ASN A 119 3.76 -10.35 5.51
N ILE A 120 3.90 -9.03 5.68
CA ILE A 120 4.63 -8.19 4.71
C ILE A 120 6.06 -8.68 4.53
N LEU A 121 6.78 -8.92 5.62
CA LEU A 121 8.17 -9.35 5.54
C LEU A 121 8.30 -10.76 4.99
N ARG A 122 7.39 -11.67 5.34
CA ARG A 122 7.35 -13.01 4.75
C ARG A 122 7.18 -12.90 3.23
N ASP A 123 6.11 -12.25 2.78
CA ASP A 123 5.70 -12.30 1.38
C ASP A 123 6.56 -11.42 0.46
N PHE A 124 6.99 -10.24 0.92
CA PHE A 124 7.66 -9.25 0.07
C PHE A 124 9.18 -9.13 0.29
N VAL A 125 9.71 -9.70 1.37
CA VAL A 125 11.16 -9.66 1.66
C VAL A 125 11.74 -11.06 1.67
N VAL A 126 11.32 -11.88 2.63
CA VAL A 126 11.92 -13.19 2.91
C VAL A 126 11.67 -14.17 1.77
N ASP A 127 10.42 -14.44 1.45
CA ASP A 127 10.04 -15.47 0.47
C ASP A 127 10.22 -14.97 -0.96
N LEU A 128 10.05 -13.65 -1.19
CA LEU A 128 10.15 -13.05 -2.51
C LEU A 128 11.57 -13.13 -3.08
N TRP A 129 12.57 -12.78 -2.28
CA TRP A 129 13.94 -12.66 -2.79
C TRP A 129 15.03 -12.89 -1.75
N TYR A 130 14.85 -12.45 -0.50
CA TYR A 130 15.94 -12.40 0.47
C TYR A 130 16.47 -13.79 0.84
N SER A 131 15.57 -14.75 1.12
CA SER A 131 15.94 -16.13 1.49
C SER A 131 16.63 -16.91 0.38
N SER A 132 16.41 -16.52 -0.89
CA SER A 132 17.09 -17.11 -2.04
C SER A 132 18.57 -16.69 -2.15
N ILE A 133 18.92 -15.56 -1.54
CA ILE A 133 20.25 -14.96 -1.62
C ILE A 133 21.06 -15.27 -0.35
N THR A 134 20.42 -15.24 0.82
CA THR A 134 21.08 -15.40 2.11
C THR A 134 20.18 -16.09 3.14
N PRO A 135 20.74 -16.95 4.01
CA PRO A 135 20.01 -17.48 5.16
C PRO A 135 19.88 -16.47 6.31
N ASP A 136 20.44 -15.26 6.17
CA ASP A 136 20.38 -14.22 7.19
C ASP A 136 18.94 -13.89 7.61
N ARG A 137 18.77 -13.69 8.92
CA ARG A 137 17.51 -13.26 9.53
C ARG A 137 17.64 -11.90 10.22
N GLU A 138 18.86 -11.38 10.37
CA GLU A 138 19.10 -10.12 11.04
C GLU A 138 18.55 -8.94 10.25
N ALA A 139 18.82 -8.85 8.94
CA ALA A 139 18.35 -7.72 8.15
C ALA A 139 16.80 -7.65 8.06
N PRO A 140 16.05 -8.74 7.81
CA PRO A 140 14.60 -8.72 7.86
C PRO A 140 14.05 -8.28 9.23
N GLU A 141 14.69 -8.69 10.33
CA GLU A 141 14.28 -8.26 11.67
C GLU A 141 14.64 -6.79 11.97
N LEU A 142 15.72 -6.26 11.40
CA LEU A 142 16.01 -4.83 11.43
C LEU A 142 14.96 -4.03 10.64
N ILE A 143 14.54 -4.52 9.47
CA ILE A 143 13.46 -3.93 8.68
C ILE A 143 12.15 -3.97 9.50
N ARG A 144 11.84 -5.08 10.17
CA ARG A 144 10.71 -5.20 11.10
C ARG A 144 10.76 -4.09 12.14
N GLY A 145 11.90 -3.95 12.83
CA GLY A 145 12.10 -2.94 13.86
C GLY A 145 11.91 -1.52 13.34
N LEU A 146 12.41 -1.23 12.13
CA LEU A 146 12.26 0.08 11.49
C LEU A 146 10.80 0.40 11.15
N ILE A 147 10.08 -0.55 10.55
CA ILE A 147 8.67 -0.34 10.18
C ILE A 147 7.81 -0.20 11.44
N LEU A 148 8.02 -1.04 12.46
CA LEU A 148 7.29 -0.92 13.73
C LEU A 148 7.60 0.40 14.43
N HIS A 149 8.85 0.87 14.39
CA HIS A 149 9.20 2.19 14.89
C HIS A 149 8.43 3.29 14.14
N ALA A 150 8.41 3.26 12.81
CA ALA A 150 7.68 4.20 11.99
C ALA A 150 6.17 4.21 12.30
N LEU A 151 5.55 3.03 12.39
CA LEU A 151 4.14 2.87 12.77
C LEU A 151 3.86 3.41 14.17
N GLY A 152 4.79 3.22 15.11
CA GLY A 152 4.72 3.80 16.46
C GLY A 152 4.76 5.33 16.45
N GLU A 153 5.66 5.93 15.66
CA GLU A 153 5.73 7.39 15.50
C GLU A 153 4.43 7.96 14.91
N ILE A 154 3.92 7.32 13.85
CA ILE A 154 2.66 7.72 13.21
C ILE A 154 1.50 7.59 14.21
N SER A 155 1.42 6.47 14.94
CA SER A 155 0.36 6.24 15.93
C SER A 155 0.37 7.28 17.04
N GLY A 156 1.56 7.73 17.48
CA GLY A 156 1.68 8.81 18.45
C GLY A 156 1.09 10.12 17.92
N ARG A 157 1.42 10.50 16.68
CA ARG A 157 0.94 11.74 16.05
C ARG A 157 -0.55 11.72 15.76
N VAL A 158 -1.08 10.59 15.28
CA VAL A 158 -2.52 10.45 15.00
C VAL A 158 -3.35 10.68 16.25
N LYS A 159 -2.87 10.32 17.44
CA LYS A 159 -3.56 10.59 18.71
C LYS A 159 -3.59 12.07 19.09
N GLU A 160 -2.61 12.84 18.66
CA GLU A 160 -2.51 14.28 18.90
C GLU A 160 -3.33 15.09 17.89
N MET A 161 -3.77 14.45 16.81
CA MET A 161 -4.52 15.08 15.73
C MET A 161 -6.00 15.22 16.08
N ASN A 162 -6.58 16.39 15.79
CA ASN A 162 -8.03 16.57 15.87
C ASN A 162 -8.69 15.87 14.67
N LEU A 163 -9.08 14.61 14.86
CA LEU A 163 -9.73 13.81 13.83
C LEU A 163 -11.07 14.41 13.38
N VAL A 164 -11.78 15.13 14.25
CA VAL A 164 -13.04 15.79 13.88
C VAL A 164 -12.76 16.86 12.84
N ASP A 165 -11.85 17.79 13.13
CA ASP A 165 -11.47 18.85 12.18
C ASP A 165 -10.93 18.27 10.86
N LEU A 166 -10.07 17.25 10.93
CA LEU A 166 -9.54 16.60 9.74
C LEU A 166 -10.65 16.05 8.84
N LEU A 167 -11.60 15.30 9.42
CA LEU A 167 -12.65 14.64 8.64
C LEU A 167 -13.75 15.60 8.17
N THR A 168 -14.18 16.53 9.02
CA THR A 168 -15.36 17.36 8.73
C THR A 168 -15.03 18.64 8.00
N ARG A 169 -13.84 19.21 8.23
CA ARG A 169 -13.41 20.46 7.59
C ARG A 169 -12.38 20.15 6.52
N ASP A 170 -11.21 19.65 6.91
CA ASP A 170 -10.06 19.62 6.00
C ASP A 170 -10.30 18.66 4.81
N MET A 171 -10.88 17.48 5.06
CA MET A 171 -11.27 16.56 3.99
C MET A 171 -12.45 17.05 3.16
N ALA A 172 -13.43 17.71 3.78
CA ALA A 172 -14.58 18.27 3.06
C ALA A 172 -14.15 19.41 2.13
N ASP A 173 -13.26 20.28 2.60
CA ASP A 173 -12.66 21.37 1.84
C ASP A 173 -11.79 20.80 0.70
N LEU A 174 -11.00 19.76 0.95
CA LEU A 174 -10.20 19.10 -0.10
C LEU A 174 -11.09 18.50 -1.19
N ILE A 175 -12.11 17.72 -0.83
CA ILE A 175 -13.05 17.12 -1.79
C ILE A 175 -13.81 18.22 -2.54
N GLY A 176 -14.30 19.24 -1.83
CA GLY A 176 -14.98 20.39 -2.41
C GLY A 176 -14.11 21.09 -3.45
N HIS A 177 -12.85 21.35 -3.12
CA HIS A 177 -11.88 21.95 -4.03
C HIS A 177 -11.65 21.12 -5.29
N HIS A 178 -11.49 19.80 -5.16
CA HIS A 178 -11.36 18.90 -6.32
C HIS A 178 -12.62 18.90 -7.20
N LEU A 179 -13.82 18.93 -6.59
CA LEU A 179 -15.08 19.03 -7.32
C LEU A 179 -15.22 20.38 -8.04
N ASP A 180 -14.79 21.47 -7.43
CA ASP A 180 -14.82 22.81 -8.02
C ASP A 180 -13.88 22.90 -9.23
N ILE A 181 -12.64 22.38 -9.10
CA ILE A 181 -11.70 22.25 -10.23
C ILE A 181 -12.34 21.44 -11.35
N PHE A 182 -12.93 20.27 -11.05
CA PHE A 182 -13.57 19.44 -12.05
C PHE A 182 -14.73 20.18 -12.74
N ARG A 183 -15.64 20.80 -12.00
CA ARG A 183 -16.80 21.52 -12.55
C ARG A 183 -16.38 22.73 -13.38
N LYS A 184 -15.36 23.46 -12.94
CA LYS A 184 -14.76 24.58 -13.67
C LYS A 184 -14.19 24.12 -15.01
N ASN A 185 -13.39 23.06 -15.03
CA ASN A 185 -12.78 22.57 -16.27
C ASN A 185 -13.83 21.90 -17.18
N GLN A 186 -14.83 21.21 -16.62
CA GLN A 186 -15.95 20.64 -17.36
C GLN A 186 -16.80 21.73 -18.04
N SER A 187 -17.06 22.85 -17.37
CA SER A 187 -17.82 23.97 -17.95
C SER A 187 -17.06 24.66 -19.09
N GLN A 188 -15.73 24.72 -19.01
CA GLN A 188 -14.88 25.22 -20.09
C GLN A 188 -14.88 24.32 -21.33
N ILE A 189 -14.90 22.99 -21.15
CA ILE A 189 -15.03 22.03 -22.26
C ILE A 189 -16.45 22.06 -22.86
N GLY A 190 -17.45 22.31 -22.01
CA GLY A 190 -18.86 22.28 -22.35
C GLY A 190 -19.52 21.00 -21.85
N VAL A 191 -20.54 21.14 -21.01
CA VAL A 191 -21.23 20.01 -20.36
C VAL A 191 -21.91 19.09 -21.39
N ASP A 192 -22.58 19.68 -22.39
CA ASP A 192 -23.23 18.92 -23.45
C ASP A 192 -22.23 18.18 -24.33
N VAL A 193 -21.08 18.81 -24.62
CA VAL A 193 -19.97 18.19 -25.35
C VAL A 193 -19.42 17.02 -24.56
N MET A 194 -19.22 17.16 -23.25
CA MET A 194 -18.80 16.04 -22.42
C MET A 194 -19.80 14.89 -22.45
N GLY A 195 -21.11 15.16 -22.57
CA GLY A 195 -22.13 14.12 -22.67
C GLY A 195 -22.08 13.29 -23.97
N THR A 196 -21.49 13.81 -25.05
CA THR A 196 -21.43 13.11 -26.36
C THR A 196 -20.14 12.33 -26.58
N LEU A 197 -19.10 12.58 -25.78
CA LEU A 197 -17.79 11.96 -25.90
C LEU A 197 -17.71 10.59 -25.21
N SER A 198 -16.80 9.75 -25.69
CA SER A 198 -16.42 8.51 -24.99
C SER A 198 -15.72 8.82 -23.65
N SER A 199 -15.55 7.81 -22.80
CA SER A 199 -14.91 8.04 -21.48
C SER A 199 -13.45 8.44 -21.61
N GLU A 200 -12.75 7.87 -22.58
CA GLU A 200 -11.35 8.11 -22.88
C GLU A 200 -11.16 9.52 -23.45
N GLU A 201 -12.04 9.94 -24.37
CA GLU A 201 -12.00 11.29 -24.94
C GLU A 201 -12.31 12.36 -23.88
N ARG A 202 -13.23 12.08 -22.95
CA ARG A 202 -13.52 12.96 -21.82
C ARG A 202 -12.32 13.14 -20.91
N ASP A 203 -11.67 12.03 -20.54
CA ASP A 203 -10.50 12.05 -19.66
C ASP A 203 -9.33 12.80 -20.31
N GLU A 204 -9.05 12.53 -21.59
CA GLU A 204 -7.99 13.23 -22.32
C GLU A 204 -8.27 14.72 -22.43
N ARG A 205 -9.50 15.14 -22.77
CA ARG A 205 -9.84 16.57 -22.81
C ARG A 205 -9.74 17.24 -21.44
N LEU A 206 -10.21 16.57 -20.39
CA LEU A 206 -10.08 17.07 -19.03
C LEU A 206 -8.60 17.23 -18.64
N LYS A 207 -7.77 16.24 -18.94
CA LYS A 207 -6.33 16.29 -18.70
C LYS A 207 -5.68 17.47 -19.43
N GLN A 208 -5.99 17.69 -20.71
CA GLN A 208 -5.47 18.83 -21.47
C GLN A 208 -5.86 20.18 -20.84
N HIS A 209 -7.12 20.35 -20.45
CA HIS A 209 -7.58 21.56 -19.77
C HIS A 209 -6.91 21.77 -18.40
N LEU A 210 -6.71 20.70 -17.63
CA LEU A 210 -6.01 20.75 -16.34
C LEU A 210 -4.51 21.09 -16.50
N ILE A 211 -3.88 20.64 -17.59
CA ILE A 211 -2.49 21.03 -17.91
C ILE A 211 -2.42 22.52 -18.24
N VAL A 212 -3.33 23.01 -19.10
CA VAL A 212 -3.37 24.43 -19.51
C VAL A 212 -3.66 25.35 -18.32
N SER A 213 -4.54 24.93 -17.41
CA SER A 213 -4.85 25.68 -16.18
C SER A 213 -3.82 25.52 -15.07
N GLN A 214 -2.82 24.63 -15.25
CA GLN A 214 -1.85 24.24 -14.21
C GLN A 214 -2.49 23.66 -12.94
N GLU A 215 -3.68 23.08 -13.07
CA GLU A 215 -4.43 22.44 -11.98
C GLU A 215 -4.28 20.90 -11.98
N LEU A 216 -3.58 20.33 -12.97
CA LEU A 216 -3.30 18.90 -13.00
C LEU A 216 -2.33 18.51 -11.88
N HIS A 217 -2.67 17.46 -11.12
CA HIS A 217 -1.79 16.91 -10.10
C HIS A 217 -0.43 16.50 -10.71
N PRO A 218 0.71 16.90 -10.12
CA PRO A 218 2.04 16.70 -10.74
C PRO A 218 2.35 15.26 -11.13
N ALA A 219 1.90 14.28 -10.34
CA ALA A 219 2.12 12.86 -10.63
C ALA A 219 1.47 12.38 -11.95
N LEU A 220 0.50 13.11 -12.51
CA LEU A 220 -0.18 12.75 -13.75
C LEU A 220 0.44 13.39 -15.01
N LEU A 221 1.45 14.25 -14.84
CA LEU A 221 2.14 14.89 -15.96
C LEU A 221 3.05 13.90 -16.69
N SER A 222 3.92 13.21 -15.95
CA SER A 222 4.83 12.19 -16.47
C SER A 222 5.37 11.29 -15.36
N SER A 223 5.93 10.13 -15.72
CA SER A 223 6.54 9.20 -14.75
C SER A 223 7.70 9.82 -13.96
N GLU A 224 8.39 10.82 -14.51
CA GLU A 224 9.44 11.54 -13.75
C GLU A 224 8.83 12.38 -12.63
N HIS A 225 7.70 13.06 -12.88
CA HIS A 225 7.01 13.85 -11.87
C HIS A 225 6.33 12.95 -10.83
N GLU A 226 5.78 11.80 -11.25
CA GLU A 226 5.27 10.78 -10.34
C GLU A 226 6.35 10.33 -9.35
N TYR A 227 7.55 10.01 -9.85
CA TYR A 227 8.69 9.64 -9.01
C TYR A 227 9.08 10.76 -8.03
N LYS A 228 9.12 12.02 -8.48
CA LYS A 228 9.40 13.17 -7.60
C LYS A 228 8.36 13.32 -6.49
N VAL A 229 7.07 13.19 -6.82
CA VAL A 229 6.00 13.20 -5.81
C VAL A 229 6.19 12.07 -4.79
N PHE A 230 6.56 10.87 -5.23
CA PHE A 230 6.87 9.78 -4.30
C PHE A 230 8.10 10.08 -3.43
N GLN A 231 9.14 10.70 -3.97
CA GLN A 231 10.30 11.13 -3.19
C GLN A 231 9.91 12.17 -2.13
N ASP A 232 9.05 13.12 -2.46
CA ASP A 232 8.56 14.14 -1.52
C ASP A 232 7.71 13.50 -0.40
N ILE A 233 6.84 12.56 -0.75
CA ILE A 233 6.05 11.78 0.22
C ILE A 233 6.97 10.99 1.15
N VAL A 234 7.96 10.29 0.58
CA VAL A 234 8.95 9.54 1.37
C VAL A 234 9.77 10.47 2.24
N GLY A 235 10.18 11.63 1.73
CA GLY A 235 10.87 12.68 2.49
C GLY A 235 10.04 13.15 3.68
N GLY A 236 8.74 13.37 3.48
CA GLY A 236 7.78 13.68 4.53
C GLY A 236 7.68 12.58 5.59
N ILE A 237 7.54 11.32 5.17
CA ILE A 237 7.53 10.16 6.09
C ILE A 237 8.84 10.08 6.88
N MET A 238 9.98 10.23 6.20
CA MET A 238 11.29 10.18 6.85
C MET A 238 11.45 11.32 7.87
N ALA A 239 10.97 12.52 7.58
CA ALA A 239 10.96 13.63 8.54
C ALA A 239 10.07 13.35 9.76
N LEU A 240 9.03 12.54 9.61
CA LEU A 240 8.16 12.13 10.72
C LEU A 240 8.78 11.02 11.58
N VAL A 241 9.49 10.08 10.95
CA VAL A 241 10.02 8.85 11.58
C VAL A 241 11.41 9.04 12.16
N LEU A 242 12.29 9.79 11.48
CA LEU A 242 13.66 10.01 11.92
C LEU A 242 13.69 10.97 13.11
N ARG A 243 14.61 10.70 14.04
CA ARG A 243 14.92 11.67 15.09
C ARG A 243 15.54 12.92 14.43
N PRO A 244 15.37 14.12 15.02
CA PRO A 244 15.95 15.34 14.47
C PRO A 244 17.46 15.25 14.20
N GLN A 245 18.19 14.48 15.02
CA GLN A 245 19.62 14.24 14.87
C GLN A 245 19.97 13.45 13.60
N ASP A 246 19.15 12.46 13.25
CA ASP A 246 19.36 11.60 12.10
C ASP A 246 18.91 12.32 10.80
N ALA A 247 17.91 13.21 10.89
CA ALA A 247 17.40 13.99 9.76
C ALA A 247 18.42 15.00 9.20
N GLN A 248 19.29 15.60 10.03
CA GLN A 248 20.28 16.59 9.57
C GLN A 248 21.31 16.04 8.57
N ILE A 249 21.53 14.72 8.55
CA ILE A 249 22.48 14.08 7.63
C ILE A 249 21.89 13.98 6.22
N TRP A 250 20.57 13.86 6.09
CA TRP A 250 19.88 13.63 4.81
C TRP A 250 19.51 14.91 4.06
N PHE A 251 19.38 16.04 4.76
CA PHE A 251 19.03 17.34 4.16
C PHE A 251 20.26 18.23 3.84
N LYS A 252 21.46 17.66 3.82
CA LYS A 252 22.68 18.30 3.32
C LYS A 252 23.08 17.71 1.98
#